data_AF-A0A497RUU1-F1
#
_entry.id   AF-A0A497RUU1-F1
#
_cell.length_a   1.000
_cell.length_b   1.000
_cell.length_c   1.000
_cell.angle_alpha   90.00
_cell.angle_beta   90.00
_cell.angle_gamma   90.00
#
_symmetry.space_group_name_H-M   'P 1'
#
loop_
_entity.id
_entity.type
_entity.pdbx_description
1 polymer ?
#
loop_
_entity_poly.entity_id
_entity_poly.type
_entity_poly.pdbx_seq_one_letter_code
_entity_poly.pdbx_strand_id
1 'polypeptide(L)'
;DLHGEKAVWIFPVPAKPDKTVIDIIKGFPRLLWGYDVKEKTDDAVSIAFSVMRMSQVYTFPFMLFSRYTSMGIGIEEGITIYEHIEKMGLTTELVTAEDGSAFYNYLTNKDLDLPSGLKSILEDYIGKEYSFVVSWISDVEKFKQESAIRDRYGRLINVVGVSISFPTDEIYFPLKPTSVYGSQKIPILIYVMDHVTPKLYLEIKNYVQVNYFIDKYYYVPKELSPFFNGKKEIENLNYTKIKIDAPSRYLTEDLWIKDSAPADVVLADFIKRSVWLWGIIFFILSSCLASMFAGVIAFRKDQPSKKKFALFGLWNFLTLIGFWIASLFLRTKKLKPELEQQLKSQGIVVWDNRKILFVFLFTVFFLVITFVFQIVLQSIF
;
A
#
# COMPACT_ATOMS: atom_id res chain seq x y z
N ASP A 1 2.35 -33.92 11.83
CA ASP A 1 1.33 -33.88 12.89
C ASP A 1 0.64 -32.53 12.89
N LEU A 2 -0.67 -32.52 12.63
CA LEU A 2 -1.50 -31.32 12.66
C LEU A 2 -2.05 -31.16 14.09
N HIS A 3 -1.49 -30.25 14.88
CA HIS A 3 -1.97 -29.97 16.24
C HIS A 3 -3.34 -29.25 16.29
N GLY A 4 -3.96 -28.96 15.12
CA GLY A 4 -5.20 -28.19 14.99
C GLY A 4 -6.44 -29.00 14.62
N GLU A 5 -6.40 -30.34 14.60
CA GLU A 5 -7.53 -31.20 14.21
C GLU A 5 -8.76 -31.04 15.13
N LYS A 6 -8.57 -30.51 16.34
CA LYS A 6 -9.64 -30.21 17.31
C LYS A 6 -10.03 -28.73 17.36
N ALA A 7 -9.53 -27.91 16.44
CA ALA A 7 -9.81 -26.48 16.43
C ALA A 7 -11.29 -26.22 16.11
N VAL A 8 -11.88 -25.27 16.85
CA VAL A 8 -13.23 -24.77 16.62
C VAL A 8 -13.11 -23.30 16.26
N TRP A 9 -13.63 -22.92 15.11
CA TRP A 9 -13.74 -21.54 14.68
C TRP A 9 -15.14 -21.03 14.98
N ILE A 10 -15.23 -19.91 15.69
CA ILE A 10 -16.49 -19.27 16.06
C ILE A 10 -16.43 -17.82 15.57
N PHE A 11 -17.34 -17.45 14.67
CA PHE A 11 -17.45 -16.10 14.11
C PHE A 11 -18.81 -15.51 14.47
N PRO A 12 -18.88 -14.57 15.42
CA PRO A 12 -20.08 -13.78 15.63
C PRO A 12 -20.23 -12.76 14.48
N VAL A 13 -21.39 -12.75 13.85
CA VAL A 13 -21.73 -11.95 12.66
C VAL A 13 -22.89 -11.01 13.01
N PRO A 14 -22.80 -9.69 12.75
CA PRO A 14 -23.84 -8.71 13.10
C PRO A 14 -25.02 -8.73 12.11
N ALA A 15 -25.60 -9.90 11.87
CA ALA A 15 -26.76 -10.08 11.02
C ALA A 15 -27.61 -11.26 11.51
N LYS A 16 -28.89 -11.25 11.14
CA LYS A 16 -29.81 -12.37 11.35
C LYS A 16 -29.48 -13.54 10.41
N PRO A 17 -29.81 -14.78 10.78
CA PRO A 17 -29.39 -15.97 10.04
C PRO A 17 -30.07 -16.06 8.67
N ASP A 18 -31.30 -15.59 8.54
CA ASP A 18 -32.02 -15.47 7.25
C ASP A 18 -31.33 -14.53 6.25
N LYS A 19 -30.38 -13.71 6.73
CA LYS A 19 -29.58 -12.78 5.93
C LYS A 19 -28.09 -13.14 5.84
N THR A 20 -27.66 -14.29 6.36
CA THR A 20 -26.22 -14.64 6.49
C THR A 20 -25.82 -15.90 5.73
N VAL A 21 -25.19 -15.80 4.56
CA VAL A 21 -24.75 -16.94 3.73
C VAL A 21 -23.51 -17.55 4.35
N ILE A 22 -23.43 -18.87 4.41
CA ILE A 22 -22.17 -19.58 4.70
C ILE A 22 -21.83 -20.52 3.56
N ASP A 23 -20.55 -20.62 3.19
CA ASP A 23 -20.03 -21.59 2.23
C ASP A 23 -18.65 -22.11 2.71
N ILE A 24 -18.27 -23.34 2.39
CA ILE A 24 -16.91 -23.85 2.54
C ILE A 24 -16.20 -23.74 1.19
N ILE A 25 -15.25 -22.81 1.15
CA ILE A 25 -14.45 -22.54 -0.04
C ILE A 25 -13.12 -23.28 0.00
N LYS A 26 -12.75 -23.88 -1.13
CA LYS A 26 -11.44 -24.47 -1.31
C LYS A 26 -10.47 -23.38 -1.73
N GLY A 27 -9.53 -23.07 -0.85
CA GLY A 27 -8.55 -22.02 -1.08
C GLY A 27 -8.80 -20.76 -0.27
N PHE A 28 -7.86 -19.83 -0.41
CA PHE A 28 -7.83 -18.50 0.18
C PHE A 28 -7.06 -17.63 -0.80
N PRO A 29 -7.30 -16.31 -0.91
CA PRO A 29 -6.49 -15.43 -1.76
C PRO A 29 -5.05 -15.34 -1.23
N ARG A 30 -4.26 -16.38 -1.52
CA ARG A 30 -2.89 -16.60 -1.03
C ARG A 30 -1.83 -15.93 -1.90
N LEU A 31 -2.24 -15.48 -3.08
CA LEU A 31 -1.37 -14.96 -4.13
C LEU A 31 -1.70 -13.49 -4.41
N LEU A 32 -1.87 -12.70 -3.36
CA LEU A 32 -1.90 -11.25 -3.47
C LEU A 32 -0.45 -10.76 -3.54
N TRP A 33 0.02 -10.45 -4.75
CA TRP A 33 1.39 -10.02 -5.02
C TRP A 33 1.47 -8.52 -5.33
N GLY A 34 0.47 -7.77 -4.88
CA GLY A 34 0.44 -6.32 -5.03
C GLY A 34 1.67 -5.66 -4.42
N TYR A 35 2.01 -4.49 -4.93
CA TYR A 35 3.04 -3.65 -4.32
C TYR A 35 2.38 -2.72 -3.29
N ASP A 36 3.10 -2.42 -2.21
CA ASP A 36 2.67 -1.41 -1.24
C ASP A 36 2.70 -0.03 -1.92
N VAL A 37 1.59 0.70 -1.82
CA VAL A 37 1.39 1.99 -2.50
C VAL A 37 2.43 3.02 -2.05
N LYS A 38 2.73 3.07 -0.75
CA LYS A 38 3.67 4.04 -0.19
C LYS A 38 5.08 3.69 -0.60
N GLU A 39 5.50 2.44 -0.42
CA GLU A 39 6.82 1.97 -0.82
C GLU A 39 7.07 2.23 -2.32
N LYS A 40 6.09 1.94 -3.18
CA LYS A 40 6.22 2.16 -4.62
C LYS A 40 6.22 3.64 -5.01
N THR A 41 5.53 4.49 -4.24
CA THR A 41 5.57 5.93 -4.44
C THR A 41 6.96 6.46 -4.09
N ASP A 42 7.54 6.00 -2.98
CA ASP A 42 8.87 6.37 -2.53
C ASP A 42 9.97 5.97 -3.53
N ASP A 43 9.88 4.76 -4.09
CA ASP A 43 10.70 4.30 -5.21
C ASP A 43 10.60 5.26 -6.41
N ALA A 44 9.38 5.58 -6.83
CA ALA A 44 9.13 6.38 -8.01
C ALA A 44 9.64 7.82 -7.84
N VAL A 45 9.43 8.41 -6.67
CA VAL A 45 9.99 9.70 -6.26
C VAL A 45 11.52 9.65 -6.30
N SER A 46 12.13 8.63 -5.68
CA SER A 46 13.58 8.45 -5.65
C SER A 46 14.18 8.34 -7.05
N ILE A 47 13.53 7.62 -7.97
CA ILE A 47 13.93 7.53 -9.38
C ILE A 47 13.85 8.90 -10.05
N ALA A 48 12.73 9.63 -9.90
CA ALA A 48 12.56 10.95 -10.51
C ALA A 48 13.63 11.94 -10.04
N PHE A 49 13.90 12.02 -8.74
CA PHE A 49 14.96 12.87 -8.18
C PHE A 49 16.37 12.43 -8.58
N SER A 50 16.59 11.13 -8.77
CA SER A 50 17.87 10.63 -9.28
C SER A 50 18.09 11.05 -10.73
N VAL A 51 17.06 11.00 -11.58
CA VAL A 51 17.10 11.54 -12.95
C VAL A 51 17.40 13.04 -12.94
N MET A 52 16.80 13.82 -12.02
CA MET A 52 17.12 15.25 -11.88
C MET A 52 18.58 15.47 -11.52
N ARG A 53 19.14 14.73 -10.56
CA ARG A 53 20.55 14.86 -10.17
C ARG A 53 21.50 14.42 -11.28
N MET A 54 21.16 13.39 -12.04
CA MET A 54 21.96 12.95 -13.20
C MET A 54 22.16 14.05 -14.25
N SER A 55 21.22 15.01 -14.37
CA SER A 55 21.38 16.19 -15.23
C SER A 55 22.63 17.04 -14.91
N GLN A 56 23.23 16.85 -13.73
CA GLN A 56 24.43 17.57 -13.28
C GLN A 56 25.74 16.82 -13.58
N VAL A 57 25.70 15.52 -13.92
CA VAL A 57 26.91 14.70 -13.99
C VAL A 57 27.21 14.15 -15.39
N TYR A 58 26.22 13.84 -16.26
CA TYR A 58 26.51 13.40 -17.64
C TYR A 58 25.38 13.67 -18.64
N THR A 59 25.77 13.88 -19.90
CA THR A 59 24.95 14.03 -21.12
C THR A 59 24.26 12.73 -21.54
N PHE A 60 23.02 12.88 -22.04
CA PHE A 60 22.35 12.14 -23.14
C PHE A 60 21.08 11.28 -22.80
N PRO A 61 20.07 11.24 -23.71
CA PRO A 61 18.76 10.62 -23.54
C PRO A 61 18.76 9.19 -24.06
N PHE A 62 18.82 8.18 -23.19
CA PHE A 62 18.45 6.81 -23.53
C PHE A 62 18.30 6.03 -22.21
N MET A 63 17.11 6.12 -21.61
CA MET A 63 16.68 5.19 -20.55
C MET A 63 15.15 5.06 -20.55
N LEU A 64 14.59 4.91 -21.74
CA LEU A 64 13.23 4.43 -21.95
C LEU A 64 13.38 3.07 -22.63
N PHE A 65 13.17 1.99 -21.86
CA PHE A 65 12.48 0.75 -22.22
C PHE A 65 12.98 -0.46 -21.40
N SER A 66 12.07 -1.02 -20.61
CA SER A 66 12.06 -2.36 -19.98
C SER A 66 10.84 -2.34 -19.04
N ARG A 67 9.81 -3.18 -19.11
CA ARG A 67 9.59 -4.52 -19.69
C ARG A 67 8.07 -4.79 -19.75
N TYR A 68 7.70 -5.68 -20.68
CA TYR A 68 6.60 -6.66 -20.76
C TYR A 68 5.31 -6.52 -19.97
N THR A 69 4.21 -6.86 -20.67
CA THR A 69 3.30 -7.94 -20.27
C THR A 69 2.71 -8.64 -21.50
N SER A 70 2.59 -9.97 -21.44
CA SER A 70 1.60 -10.77 -22.16
C SER A 70 0.71 -11.42 -21.11
N MET A 71 -0.58 -11.63 -21.41
CA MET A 71 -1.33 -12.78 -20.92
C MET A 71 -2.59 -13.03 -21.75
N GLY A 72 -3.03 -14.30 -21.78
CA GLY A 72 -4.33 -14.75 -22.27
C GLY A 72 -5.05 -15.53 -21.16
N ILE A 73 -6.37 -15.42 -21.13
CA ILE A 73 -7.28 -15.84 -20.05
C ILE A 73 -8.10 -17.06 -20.49
N GLY A 74 -8.65 -17.78 -19.51
CA GLY A 74 -10.02 -18.31 -19.67
C GLY A 74 -10.35 -19.44 -18.73
N ILE A 75 -11.27 -19.25 -17.76
CA ILE A 75 -12.02 -20.36 -17.14
C ILE A 75 -13.38 -19.90 -16.57
N GLU A 76 -14.44 -20.67 -16.73
CA GLU A 76 -15.83 -20.38 -16.28
C GLU A 76 -16.29 -21.14 -15.01
N GLU A 77 -17.15 -20.44 -14.25
CA GLU A 77 -18.34 -20.74 -13.39
C GLU A 77 -18.49 -22.10 -12.63
N GLY A 78 -19.17 -22.22 -11.49
CA GLY A 78 -20.03 -21.33 -10.67
C GLY A 78 -20.84 -22.13 -9.60
N ILE A 79 -21.50 -21.39 -8.69
CA ILE A 79 -22.65 -21.75 -7.77
C ILE A 79 -22.35 -22.07 -6.26
N THR A 80 -23.30 -21.68 -5.36
CA THR A 80 -23.26 -21.44 -3.88
C THR A 80 -24.46 -22.09 -3.11
N ILE A 81 -24.41 -22.33 -1.77
CA ILE A 81 -25.58 -22.73 -0.91
C ILE A 81 -25.54 -22.04 0.51
N TYR A 82 -26.66 -22.11 1.29
CA TYR A 82 -26.91 -21.80 2.73
C TYR A 82 -27.41 -23.01 3.52
N GLU A 83 -26.60 -23.51 4.41
CA GLU A 83 -25.88 -24.71 4.03
C GLU A 83 -25.54 -25.40 5.35
N HIS A 84 -26.09 -26.59 5.57
CA HIS A 84 -25.36 -27.53 6.40
C HIS A 84 -24.25 -28.06 5.51
N ILE A 85 -23.04 -27.53 5.68
CA ILE A 85 -21.92 -27.91 4.82
C ILE A 85 -21.13 -28.95 5.57
N GLU A 86 -21.18 -30.16 5.04
CA GLU A 86 -20.14 -31.13 5.30
C GLU A 86 -19.37 -31.34 4.01
N LYS A 87 -18.26 -30.61 3.87
CA LYS A 87 -17.44 -30.60 2.66
C LYS A 87 -15.99 -30.61 3.07
N MET A 88 -15.19 -31.49 2.45
CA MET A 88 -13.77 -31.60 2.75
C MET A 88 -13.50 -31.92 4.23
N GLY A 89 -14.33 -32.75 4.87
CA GLY A 89 -14.18 -33.16 6.28
C GLY A 89 -14.35 -32.03 7.30
N LEU A 90 -14.81 -30.85 6.87
CA LEU A 90 -15.15 -29.72 7.72
C LEU A 90 -16.68 -29.61 7.81
N THR A 91 -17.20 -29.45 9.02
CA THR A 91 -18.58 -29.05 9.26
C THR A 91 -18.61 -27.55 9.54
N THR A 92 -19.46 -26.82 8.83
CA THR A 92 -19.76 -25.41 9.12
C THR A 92 -21.25 -25.26 9.29
N GLU A 93 -21.65 -24.66 10.40
CA GLU A 93 -23.04 -24.41 10.73
C GLU A 93 -23.24 -22.93 11.06
N LEU A 94 -24.28 -22.37 10.48
CA LEU A 94 -24.80 -21.07 10.85
C LEU A 94 -25.88 -21.27 11.90
N VAL A 95 -25.64 -20.77 13.11
CA VAL A 95 -26.49 -21.00 14.28
C VAL A 95 -26.87 -19.67 14.92
N THR A 96 -28.12 -19.53 15.33
CA THR A 96 -28.56 -18.48 16.26
C THR A 96 -28.96 -19.07 17.59
N ALA A 97 -28.69 -18.35 18.67
CA ALA A 97 -29.11 -18.72 20.00
C ALA A 97 -29.64 -17.49 20.76
N GLU A 98 -30.79 -17.65 21.41
CA GLU A 98 -31.41 -16.61 22.26
C GLU A 98 -30.81 -16.59 23.69
N ASP A 99 -30.13 -17.66 24.10
CA ASP A 99 -29.52 -17.83 25.43
C ASP A 99 -28.09 -18.39 25.33
N GLY A 100 -27.15 -17.80 26.09
CA GLY A 100 -25.75 -18.20 26.11
C GLY A 100 -25.49 -19.52 26.77
N SER A 101 -26.36 -19.95 27.68
CA SER A 101 -26.29 -21.30 28.24
C SER A 101 -26.72 -22.35 27.20
N ALA A 102 -27.73 -22.05 26.37
CA ALA A 102 -28.15 -22.92 25.27
C ALA A 102 -27.05 -23.07 24.20
N PHE A 103 -26.38 -21.98 23.79
CA PHE A 103 -25.28 -22.03 22.83
C PHE A 103 -24.04 -22.78 23.37
N TYR A 104 -23.68 -22.56 24.64
CA TYR A 104 -22.56 -23.26 25.25
C TYR A 104 -22.82 -24.77 25.40
N ASN A 105 -24.03 -25.14 25.81
CA ASN A 105 -24.46 -26.54 25.89
C ASN A 105 -24.50 -27.19 24.50
N TYR A 106 -24.91 -26.45 23.47
CA TYR A 106 -24.84 -26.90 22.08
C TYR A 106 -23.42 -27.31 21.68
N LEU A 107 -22.43 -26.45 21.94
CA LEU A 107 -21.03 -26.74 21.62
C LEU A 107 -20.45 -27.88 22.46
N THR A 108 -20.81 -27.95 23.75
CA THR A 108 -20.33 -29.01 24.67
C THR A 108 -20.89 -30.39 24.28
N ASN A 109 -22.13 -30.44 23.79
CA ASN A 109 -22.76 -31.67 23.29
C ASN A 109 -22.12 -32.22 21.99
N LYS A 110 -21.19 -31.49 21.37
CA LYS A 110 -20.40 -31.91 20.20
C LYS A 110 -19.01 -32.43 20.57
N ASP A 111 -18.78 -32.75 21.85
CA ASP A 111 -17.50 -33.22 22.41
C ASP A 111 -16.32 -32.25 22.18
N LEU A 112 -16.60 -30.94 22.12
CA LEU A 112 -15.60 -29.89 21.91
C LEU A 112 -15.02 -29.40 23.25
N ASP A 113 -13.68 -29.29 23.34
CA ASP A 113 -12.97 -28.77 24.51
C ASP A 113 -12.89 -27.23 24.44
N LEU A 114 -13.67 -26.54 25.29
CA LEU A 114 -13.82 -25.08 25.25
C LEU A 114 -13.11 -24.40 26.44
N PRO A 115 -12.43 -23.25 26.22
CA PRO A 115 -11.78 -22.53 27.32
C PRO A 115 -12.77 -21.96 28.34
N SER A 116 -12.37 -21.97 29.62
CA SER A 116 -13.22 -21.60 30.78
C SER A 116 -13.66 -20.12 30.87
N GLY A 117 -13.34 -19.27 29.88
CA GLY A 117 -13.82 -17.88 29.78
C GLY A 117 -14.68 -17.59 28.56
N LEU A 118 -14.86 -18.56 27.65
CA LEU A 118 -15.52 -18.33 26.36
C LEU A 118 -16.98 -17.90 26.53
N LYS A 119 -17.70 -18.52 27.49
CA LYS A 119 -19.11 -18.21 27.76
C LYS A 119 -19.33 -16.73 28.03
N SER A 120 -18.55 -16.14 28.95
CA SER A 120 -18.68 -14.73 29.33
C SER A 120 -18.38 -13.78 28.15
N ILE A 121 -17.45 -14.14 27.26
CA ILE A 121 -17.14 -13.34 26.08
C ILE A 121 -18.27 -13.40 25.05
N LEU A 122 -18.89 -14.57 24.89
CA LEU A 122 -19.98 -14.78 23.93
C LEU A 122 -21.30 -14.15 24.39
N GLU A 123 -21.55 -14.05 25.70
CA GLU A 123 -22.75 -13.39 26.25
C GLU A 123 -22.93 -11.95 25.74
N ASP A 124 -21.84 -11.24 25.44
CA ASP A 124 -21.90 -9.89 24.87
C ASP A 124 -22.47 -9.82 23.45
N TYR A 125 -22.55 -10.94 22.75
CA TYR A 125 -23.15 -11.07 21.41
C TYR A 125 -24.57 -11.63 21.47
N ILE A 126 -24.87 -12.41 22.50
CA ILE A 126 -26.12 -13.17 22.61
C ILE A 126 -27.25 -12.24 23.04
N GLY A 127 -28.43 -12.42 22.44
CA GLY A 127 -29.58 -11.53 22.63
C GLY A 127 -29.51 -10.22 21.83
N LYS A 128 -28.46 -10.00 21.03
CA LYS A 128 -28.37 -8.93 20.03
C LYS A 128 -28.70 -9.47 18.63
N GLU A 129 -28.74 -8.62 17.60
CA GLU A 129 -28.93 -9.04 16.20
C GLU A 129 -27.66 -9.70 15.62
N TYR A 130 -27.13 -10.71 16.30
CA TYR A 130 -25.97 -11.48 15.89
C TYR A 130 -26.32 -12.95 15.59
N SER A 131 -25.62 -13.53 14.62
CA SER A 131 -25.58 -14.97 14.34
C SER A 131 -24.17 -15.51 14.59
N PHE A 132 -24.04 -16.80 14.87
CA PHE A 132 -22.76 -17.46 15.08
C PHE A 132 -22.50 -18.45 13.95
N VAL A 133 -21.41 -18.25 13.22
CA VAL A 133 -20.89 -19.27 12.32
C VAL A 133 -19.88 -20.10 13.10
N VAL A 134 -20.20 -21.37 13.30
CA VAL A 134 -19.35 -22.32 14.03
C VAL A 134 -18.83 -23.34 13.03
N SER A 135 -17.53 -23.58 13.03
CA SER A 135 -16.91 -24.58 12.17
C SER A 135 -15.87 -25.39 12.90
N TRP A 136 -15.84 -26.69 12.62
CA TRP A 136 -14.86 -27.65 13.15
C TRP A 136 -14.60 -28.76 12.12
N ILE A 137 -13.52 -29.50 12.30
CA ILE A 137 -13.19 -30.65 11.45
C ILE A 137 -13.97 -31.87 11.99
N SER A 138 -14.93 -32.37 11.22
CA SER A 138 -15.74 -33.55 11.58
C SER A 138 -15.06 -34.87 11.21
N ASP A 139 -14.34 -34.90 10.09
CA ASP A 139 -13.59 -36.06 9.60
C ASP A 139 -12.20 -35.63 9.13
N VAL A 140 -11.20 -35.95 9.94
CA VAL A 140 -9.80 -35.58 9.72
C VAL A 140 -9.22 -36.23 8.47
N GLU A 141 -9.55 -37.48 8.18
CA GLU A 141 -8.96 -38.21 7.04
C GLU A 141 -9.57 -37.71 5.73
N LYS A 142 -10.89 -37.49 5.71
CA LYS A 142 -11.56 -36.83 4.59
C LYS A 142 -11.04 -35.41 4.39
N PHE A 143 -10.81 -34.66 5.48
CA PHE A 143 -10.19 -33.34 5.43
C PHE A 143 -8.82 -33.37 4.80
N LYS A 144 -7.94 -34.29 5.23
CA LYS A 144 -6.58 -34.41 4.68
C LYS A 144 -6.57 -34.70 3.18
N GLN A 145 -7.51 -35.51 2.69
CA GLN A 145 -7.58 -35.90 1.29
C GLN A 145 -8.19 -34.80 0.41
N GLU A 146 -9.33 -34.25 0.81
CA GLU A 146 -10.12 -33.39 -0.07
C GLU A 146 -9.69 -31.91 -0.03
N SER A 147 -9.16 -31.43 1.10
CA SER A 147 -8.64 -30.06 1.23
C SER A 147 -7.23 -29.87 0.68
N ALA A 148 -6.57 -30.96 0.29
CA ALA A 148 -5.22 -30.90 -0.23
C ALA A 148 -5.19 -30.13 -1.57
N ILE A 149 -4.27 -29.17 -1.64
CA ILE A 149 -3.85 -28.49 -2.86
C ILE A 149 -2.33 -28.61 -2.99
N ARG A 150 -1.83 -28.61 -4.22
CA ARG A 150 -0.39 -28.55 -4.47
C ARG A 150 0.06 -27.10 -4.46
N ASP A 151 1.08 -26.79 -3.67
CA ASP A 151 1.76 -25.50 -3.71
C ASP A 151 2.62 -25.37 -4.97
N ARG A 152 3.21 -24.18 -5.17
CA ARG A 152 4.11 -23.87 -6.30
C ARG A 152 5.39 -24.72 -6.35
N TYR A 153 5.70 -25.47 -5.29
CA TYR A 153 6.85 -26.36 -5.17
C TYR A 153 6.43 -27.84 -5.22
N GLY A 154 5.17 -28.13 -5.53
CA GLY A 154 4.61 -29.48 -5.61
C GLY A 154 4.27 -30.11 -4.26
N ARG A 155 4.40 -29.38 -3.14
CA ARG A 155 4.06 -29.86 -1.80
C ARG A 155 2.56 -29.84 -1.59
N LEU A 156 2.02 -30.92 -1.02
CA LEU A 156 0.63 -30.98 -0.60
C LEU A 156 0.45 -30.12 0.66
N ILE A 157 -0.46 -29.16 0.58
CA ILE A 157 -0.89 -28.34 1.71
C ILE A 157 -2.40 -28.38 1.79
N ASN A 158 -2.94 -28.39 3.00
CA ASN A 158 -4.38 -28.45 3.25
C ASN A 158 -4.90 -27.03 3.47
N VAL A 159 -5.90 -26.64 2.69
CA VAL A 159 -6.42 -25.27 2.69
C VAL A 159 -7.92 -25.28 2.56
N VAL A 160 -8.58 -24.82 3.61
CA VAL A 160 -10.02 -24.61 3.63
C VAL A 160 -10.28 -23.22 4.18
N GLY A 161 -11.26 -22.53 3.60
CA GLY A 161 -11.78 -21.26 4.10
C GLY A 161 -13.27 -21.41 4.38
N VAL A 162 -13.76 -20.69 5.39
CA VAL A 162 -15.18 -20.47 5.59
C VAL A 162 -15.50 -19.11 4.97
N SER A 163 -16.41 -19.11 4.01
CA SER A 163 -16.97 -17.91 3.41
C SER A 163 -18.24 -17.55 4.16
N ILE A 164 -18.36 -16.28 4.54
CA ILE A 164 -19.53 -15.76 5.24
C ILE A 164 -19.93 -14.47 4.52
N SER A 165 -21.20 -14.35 4.14
CA SER A 165 -21.73 -13.14 3.49
C SER A 165 -22.96 -12.66 4.24
N PHE A 166 -23.01 -11.37 4.58
CA PHE A 166 -24.09 -10.78 5.36
C PHE A 166 -24.16 -9.27 5.08
N PRO A 167 -25.35 -8.66 5.19
CA PRO A 167 -25.50 -7.22 5.05
C PRO A 167 -24.96 -6.49 6.29
N THR A 168 -24.23 -5.40 6.09
CA THR A 168 -23.72 -4.52 7.14
C THR A 168 -23.46 -3.13 6.57
N ASP A 169 -23.60 -2.09 7.40
CA ASP A 169 -23.32 -0.70 7.03
C ASP A 169 -21.81 -0.38 7.00
N GLU A 170 -21.04 -1.11 7.81
CA GLU A 170 -19.58 -0.98 7.89
C GLU A 170 -18.92 -2.35 7.79
N ILE A 171 -17.69 -2.38 7.25
CA ILE A 171 -16.92 -3.61 7.14
C ILE A 171 -16.54 -4.08 8.55
N TYR A 172 -16.74 -5.37 8.82
CA TYR A 172 -16.66 -5.95 10.15
C TYR A 172 -15.76 -7.18 10.18
N PHE A 173 -14.96 -7.31 11.24
CA PHE A 173 -14.23 -8.53 11.56
C PHE A 173 -14.24 -8.82 13.08
N PRO A 174 -14.65 -10.02 13.51
CA PRO A 174 -14.71 -10.34 14.92
C PRO A 174 -13.31 -10.55 15.49
N LEU A 175 -12.97 -9.82 16.56
CA LEU A 175 -11.71 -9.96 17.29
C LEU A 175 -11.93 -10.41 18.73
N LYS A 176 -13.03 -9.99 19.33
CA LYS A 176 -13.28 -10.19 20.76
C LYS A 176 -13.26 -11.64 21.22
N PRO A 177 -13.80 -12.63 20.47
CA PRO A 177 -13.78 -14.03 20.90
C PRO A 177 -12.36 -14.54 21.16
N THR A 178 -11.36 -14.02 20.44
CA THR A 178 -9.96 -14.41 20.60
C THR A 178 -9.38 -13.95 21.94
N SER A 179 -9.98 -12.98 22.64
CA SER A 179 -9.50 -12.53 23.96
C SER A 179 -9.47 -13.61 25.04
N VAL A 180 -10.20 -14.71 24.82
CA VAL A 180 -10.24 -15.88 25.70
C VAL A 180 -8.85 -16.47 26.00
N TYR A 181 -7.89 -16.29 25.10
CA TYR A 181 -6.52 -16.81 25.25
C TYR A 181 -5.60 -15.93 26.12
N GLY A 182 -6.13 -14.86 26.71
CA GLY A 182 -5.42 -14.06 27.70
C GLY A 182 -4.09 -13.49 27.19
N SER A 183 -2.97 -13.86 27.81
CA SER A 183 -1.66 -13.28 27.45
C SER A 183 -1.04 -13.88 26.18
N GLN A 184 -1.62 -14.94 25.60
CA GLN A 184 -1.10 -15.55 24.38
C GLN A 184 -1.21 -14.59 23.20
N LYS A 185 -0.16 -14.52 22.38
CA LYS A 185 -0.19 -13.80 21.10
C LYS A 185 -0.66 -14.74 19.99
N ILE A 186 -1.71 -14.34 19.30
CA ILE A 186 -2.23 -15.05 18.13
C ILE A 186 -2.17 -14.06 16.98
N PRO A 187 -1.20 -14.19 16.04
CA PRO A 187 -1.10 -13.29 14.91
C PRO A 187 -2.33 -13.39 14.01
N ILE A 188 -2.99 -12.26 13.79
CA ILE A 188 -4.17 -12.17 12.93
C ILE A 188 -3.78 -11.42 11.66
N LEU A 189 -4.16 -11.98 10.51
CA LEU A 189 -3.91 -11.39 9.21
C LEU A 189 -5.22 -11.26 8.45
N ILE A 190 -5.63 -10.03 8.20
CA ILE A 190 -6.88 -9.69 7.54
C ILE A 190 -6.54 -9.03 6.21
N TYR A 191 -7.18 -9.50 5.14
CA TYR A 191 -7.16 -8.86 3.84
C TYR A 191 -8.55 -8.32 3.57
N VAL A 192 -8.64 -7.01 3.41
CA VAL A 192 -9.88 -6.32 3.05
C VAL A 192 -9.73 -5.87 1.60
N MET A 193 -10.73 -6.16 0.77
CA MET A 193 -10.72 -5.67 -0.61
C MET A 193 -10.92 -4.14 -0.58
N ASP A 194 -10.23 -3.47 -1.49
CA ASP A 194 -10.06 -2.02 -1.55
C ASP A 194 -9.16 -1.38 -0.47
N HIS A 195 -8.88 -0.09 -0.63
CA HIS A 195 -8.16 0.75 0.34
C HIS A 195 -9.15 1.30 1.37
N VAL A 196 -9.09 0.76 2.59
CA VAL A 196 -10.07 1.01 3.65
C VAL A 196 -9.38 1.40 4.96
N THR A 197 -10.10 2.07 5.86
CA THR A 197 -9.51 2.58 7.10
C THR A 197 -10.04 1.83 8.33
N PRO A 198 -9.23 0.98 9.00
CA PRO A 198 -9.65 0.33 10.23
C PRO A 198 -9.80 1.33 11.38
N LYS A 199 -10.88 1.21 12.17
CA LYS A 199 -11.09 1.97 13.40
C LYS A 199 -10.33 1.30 14.55
N LEU A 200 -9.06 1.65 14.69
CA LEU A 200 -8.20 1.10 15.74
C LEU A 200 -8.49 1.77 17.09
N TYR A 201 -8.81 0.97 18.09
CA TYR A 201 -8.88 1.39 19.49
C TYR A 201 -7.49 1.35 20.16
N LEU A 202 -7.36 2.02 21.31
CA LEU A 202 -6.08 2.42 21.88
C LEU A 202 -5.16 1.23 22.21
N GLU A 203 -5.76 0.16 22.72
CA GLU A 203 -5.09 -1.02 23.28
C GLU A 203 -4.35 -1.85 22.23
N ILE A 204 -4.86 -1.88 20.98
CA ILE A 204 -4.23 -2.62 19.89
C ILE A 204 -3.43 -1.74 18.93
N LYS A 205 -3.60 -0.42 18.96
CA LYS A 205 -3.06 0.51 17.96
C LYS A 205 -1.56 0.31 17.65
N ASN A 206 -0.74 0.07 18.69
CA ASN A 206 0.71 -0.11 18.54
C ASN A 206 1.13 -1.52 18.08
N TYR A 207 0.18 -2.45 18.02
CA TYR A 207 0.39 -3.84 17.61
C TYR A 207 -0.18 -4.14 16.21
N VAL A 208 -0.73 -3.11 15.54
CA VAL A 208 -1.38 -3.23 14.24
C VAL A 208 -0.52 -2.57 13.18
N GLN A 209 -0.31 -3.31 12.08
CA GLN A 209 0.28 -2.80 10.85
C GLN A 209 -0.81 -2.79 9.78
N VAL A 210 -1.02 -1.63 9.15
CA VAL A 210 -1.98 -1.45 8.06
C VAL A 210 -1.20 -1.03 6.82
N ASN A 211 -1.27 -1.85 5.78
CA ASN A 211 -0.57 -1.63 4.53
C ASN A 211 -1.57 -1.65 3.38
N TYR A 212 -1.31 -0.85 2.35
CA TYR A 212 -2.23 -0.62 1.24
C TYR A 212 -1.55 -1.07 -0.03
N PHE A 213 -2.20 -1.98 -0.77
CA PHE A 213 -1.59 -2.65 -1.90
C PHE A 213 -2.41 -2.47 -3.16
N ILE A 214 -1.73 -2.54 -4.31
CA ILE A 214 -2.36 -2.62 -5.62
C ILE A 214 -1.74 -3.81 -6.36
N ASP A 215 -2.57 -4.79 -6.71
CA ASP A 215 -2.20 -5.84 -7.65
C ASP A 215 -2.62 -5.42 -9.06
N LYS A 216 -1.65 -5.27 -9.97
CA LYS A 216 -1.92 -4.76 -11.32
C LYS A 216 -2.79 -5.71 -12.12
N TYR A 217 -2.58 -7.01 -11.95
CA TYR A 217 -3.23 -8.06 -12.73
C TYR A 217 -3.47 -9.26 -11.82
N TYR A 218 -4.56 -9.20 -11.05
CA TYR A 218 -4.93 -10.28 -10.17
C TYR A 218 -5.75 -11.32 -10.95
N TYR A 219 -5.20 -12.52 -11.10
CA TYR A 219 -5.93 -13.67 -11.63
C TYR A 219 -6.71 -14.32 -10.51
N VAL A 220 -8.04 -14.26 -10.62
CA VAL A 220 -8.94 -14.82 -9.62
C VAL A 220 -8.91 -16.35 -9.75
N PRO A 221 -8.54 -17.10 -8.69
CA PRO A 221 -8.68 -18.55 -8.69
C PRO A 221 -10.13 -18.96 -8.96
N LYS A 222 -10.35 -20.04 -9.72
CA LYS A 222 -11.71 -20.48 -10.09
C LYS A 222 -12.60 -20.62 -8.86
N GLU A 223 -12.03 -21.18 -7.80
CA GLU A 223 -12.71 -21.48 -6.53
C GLU A 223 -13.15 -20.20 -5.79
N LEU A 224 -12.53 -19.05 -6.10
CA LEU A 224 -12.86 -17.75 -5.53
C LEU A 224 -13.64 -16.87 -6.50
N SER A 225 -13.93 -17.33 -7.72
CA SER A 225 -14.66 -16.54 -8.71
C SER A 225 -16.01 -16.02 -8.20
N PRO A 226 -16.83 -16.82 -7.48
CA PRO A 226 -18.07 -16.31 -6.88
C PRO A 226 -17.85 -15.15 -5.90
N PHE A 227 -16.78 -15.20 -5.11
CA PHE A 227 -16.42 -14.12 -4.16
C PHE A 227 -16.07 -12.81 -4.89
N PHE A 228 -15.51 -12.90 -6.09
CA PHE A 228 -15.18 -11.75 -6.93
C PHE A 228 -16.27 -11.44 -7.99
N ASN A 229 -17.53 -11.76 -7.71
CA ASN A 229 -18.67 -11.49 -8.61
C ASN A 229 -18.49 -12.12 -10.01
N GLY A 230 -17.95 -13.34 -10.07
CA GLY A 230 -17.71 -14.07 -11.32
C GLY A 230 -16.52 -13.57 -12.13
N LYS A 231 -15.76 -12.59 -11.64
CA LYS A 231 -14.57 -12.09 -12.33
C LYS A 231 -13.49 -13.16 -12.37
N LYS A 232 -12.81 -13.25 -13.50
CA LYS A 232 -11.66 -14.15 -13.75
C LYS A 232 -10.33 -13.42 -13.57
N GLU A 233 -10.36 -12.12 -13.80
CA GLU A 233 -9.23 -11.22 -13.61
C GLU A 233 -9.72 -9.86 -13.12
N ILE A 234 -8.88 -9.18 -12.36
CA ILE A 234 -9.11 -7.83 -11.87
C ILE A 234 -7.86 -7.01 -12.14
N GLU A 235 -8.00 -6.00 -13.00
CA GLU A 235 -6.97 -5.00 -13.18
C GLU A 235 -6.94 -4.03 -12.00
N ASN A 236 -5.74 -3.73 -11.50
CA ASN A 236 -5.52 -2.81 -10.39
C ASN A 236 -6.40 -3.13 -9.16
N LEU A 237 -6.40 -4.39 -8.72
CA LEU A 237 -7.08 -4.81 -7.50
C LEU A 237 -6.42 -4.12 -6.30
N ASN A 238 -7.16 -3.18 -5.71
CA ASN A 238 -6.80 -2.58 -4.44
C ASN A 238 -7.12 -3.55 -3.29
N TYR A 239 -6.25 -3.62 -2.30
CA TYR A 239 -6.57 -4.28 -1.04
C TYR A 239 -5.78 -3.69 0.12
N THR A 240 -6.36 -3.79 1.31
CA THR A 240 -5.76 -3.40 2.58
C THR A 240 -5.37 -4.65 3.34
N LYS A 241 -4.12 -4.70 3.79
CA LYS A 241 -3.59 -5.78 4.63
C LYS A 241 -3.47 -5.25 6.05
N ILE A 242 -4.20 -5.87 6.97
CA ILE A 242 -4.17 -5.54 8.39
C ILE A 242 -3.53 -6.72 9.11
N LYS A 243 -2.38 -6.50 9.72
CA LYS A 243 -1.67 -7.47 10.56
C LYS A 243 -1.77 -7.03 12.01
N ILE A 244 -2.29 -7.90 12.87
CA ILE A 244 -2.42 -7.67 14.31
C ILE A 244 -1.53 -8.67 15.05
N ASP A 245 -0.60 -8.19 15.86
CA ASP A 245 0.29 -9.00 16.70
C ASP A 245 0.24 -8.54 18.17
N ALA A 246 -0.98 -8.53 18.72
CA ALA A 246 -1.27 -8.12 20.08
C ALA A 246 -1.44 -9.34 21.01
N PRO A 247 -1.13 -9.23 22.31
CA PRO A 247 -1.62 -10.17 23.31
C PRO A 247 -3.16 -10.25 23.27
N SER A 248 -3.70 -11.46 23.27
CA SER A 248 -5.15 -11.70 23.06
C SER A 248 -6.04 -10.93 24.03
N ARG A 249 -5.60 -10.73 25.27
CA ARG A 249 -6.30 -9.94 26.31
C ARG A 249 -6.60 -8.48 25.93
N TYR A 250 -5.93 -7.94 24.91
CA TYR A 250 -6.19 -6.61 24.37
C TYR A 250 -7.21 -6.61 23.22
N LEU A 251 -7.68 -7.78 22.78
CA LEU A 251 -8.73 -7.93 21.77
C LEU A 251 -10.12 -7.73 22.42
N THR A 252 -10.38 -6.56 22.98
CA THR A 252 -11.58 -6.28 23.79
C THR A 252 -12.80 -5.87 22.98
N GLU A 253 -12.58 -5.43 21.74
CA GLU A 253 -13.61 -4.95 20.81
C GLU A 253 -13.44 -5.59 19.43
N ASP A 254 -14.51 -5.65 18.65
CA ASP A 254 -14.44 -6.08 17.26
C ASP A 254 -13.90 -4.99 16.34
N LEU A 255 -13.33 -5.41 15.22
CA LEU A 255 -12.75 -4.49 14.27
C LEU A 255 -13.80 -4.00 13.28
N TRP A 256 -14.15 -2.73 13.41
CA TRP A 256 -14.93 -2.01 12.42
C TRP A 256 -14.02 -1.24 11.47
N ILE A 257 -14.35 -1.24 10.19
CA ILE A 257 -13.52 -0.68 9.13
C ILE A 257 -14.39 0.23 8.25
N LYS A 258 -13.91 1.46 8.05
CA LYS A 258 -14.56 2.43 7.18
C LYS A 258 -14.23 2.13 5.72
N ASP A 259 -15.25 2.17 4.88
CA ASP A 259 -15.13 2.07 3.42
C ASP A 259 -14.61 3.39 2.82
N SER A 260 -13.38 3.75 3.18
CA SER A 260 -12.69 4.93 2.69
C SER A 260 -11.18 4.79 2.85
N ALA A 261 -10.43 5.16 1.82
CA ALA A 261 -8.98 5.20 1.88
C ALA A 261 -8.48 6.35 2.76
N PRO A 262 -7.38 6.17 3.51
CA PRO A 262 -6.71 7.27 4.19
C PRO A 262 -6.18 8.32 3.20
N ALA A 263 -6.18 9.58 3.63
CA ALA A 263 -5.78 10.72 2.77
C ALA A 263 -4.32 10.63 2.28
N ASP A 264 -3.42 10.10 3.10
CA ASP A 264 -2.01 9.90 2.76
C ASP A 264 -1.83 8.81 1.69
N VAL A 265 -2.64 7.75 1.70
CA VAL A 265 -2.64 6.70 0.67
C VAL A 265 -3.18 7.25 -0.66
N VAL A 266 -4.26 8.03 -0.61
CA VAL A 266 -4.82 8.71 -1.80
C VAL A 266 -3.78 9.67 -2.40
N LEU A 267 -3.10 10.45 -1.56
CA LEU A 267 -2.05 11.37 -1.99
C LEU A 267 -0.86 10.62 -2.59
N ALA A 268 -0.45 9.49 -2.00
CA ALA A 268 0.64 8.66 -2.50
C ALA A 268 0.34 8.12 -3.90
N ASP A 269 -0.83 7.52 -4.12
CA ASP A 269 -1.22 7.02 -5.45
C ASP A 269 -1.32 8.16 -6.47
N PHE A 270 -1.84 9.33 -6.07
CA PHE A 270 -1.89 10.51 -6.94
C PHE A 270 -0.50 10.99 -7.36
N ILE A 271 0.44 11.10 -6.42
CA ILE A 271 1.82 11.52 -6.71
C ILE A 271 2.51 10.50 -7.61
N LYS A 272 2.36 9.21 -7.33
CA LYS A 272 2.93 8.14 -8.15
C LYS A 272 2.38 8.15 -9.58
N ARG A 273 1.06 8.27 -9.78
CA ARG A 273 0.45 8.35 -11.13
C ARG A 273 0.97 9.53 -11.93
N SER A 274 1.28 10.64 -11.26
CA SER A 274 1.72 11.89 -11.87
C SER A 274 3.21 12.18 -11.62
N VAL A 275 4.01 11.16 -11.33
CA VAL A 275 5.38 11.34 -10.81
C VAL A 275 6.27 12.14 -11.76
N TRP A 276 6.08 11.99 -13.07
CA TRP A 276 6.83 12.74 -14.07
C TRP A 276 6.41 14.20 -14.16
N LEU A 277 5.12 14.50 -14.00
CA LEU A 277 4.62 15.87 -13.95
C LEU A 277 5.14 16.60 -12.71
N TRP A 278 5.06 15.95 -11.55
CA TRP A 278 5.69 16.44 -10.32
C TRP A 278 7.19 16.58 -10.47
N GLY A 279 7.82 15.61 -11.14
CA GLY A 279 9.24 15.64 -11.46
C GLY A 279 9.64 16.91 -12.23
N ILE A 280 8.88 17.27 -13.27
CA ILE A 280 9.11 18.49 -14.05
C ILE A 280 8.94 19.74 -13.17
N ILE A 281 7.89 19.80 -12.35
CA ILE A 281 7.63 20.93 -11.44
C ILE A 281 8.80 21.11 -10.47
N PHE A 282 9.22 20.03 -9.78
CA PHE A 282 10.34 20.07 -8.83
C PHE A 282 11.67 20.36 -9.52
N PHE A 283 11.88 19.90 -10.75
CA PHE A 283 13.06 20.24 -11.54
C PHE A 283 13.11 21.75 -11.83
N ILE A 284 12.01 22.34 -12.29
CA ILE A 284 11.90 23.78 -12.55
C ILE A 284 12.20 24.56 -11.27
N LEU A 285 11.52 24.23 -10.17
CA LEU A 285 11.68 24.91 -8.89
C LEU A 285 13.13 24.82 -8.39
N SER A 286 13.71 23.61 -8.40
CA SER A 286 15.10 23.38 -7.95
C SER A 286 16.08 24.17 -8.80
N SER A 287 15.89 24.16 -10.13
CA SER A 287 16.78 24.86 -11.05
C SER A 287 16.70 26.39 -10.91
N CYS A 288 15.49 26.94 -10.83
CA CYS A 288 15.29 28.36 -10.64
C CYS A 288 15.84 28.85 -9.29
N LEU A 289 15.59 28.12 -8.20
CA LEU A 289 16.09 28.46 -6.87
C LEU A 289 17.63 28.36 -6.81
N ALA A 290 18.21 27.27 -7.32
CA ALA A 290 19.65 27.09 -7.36
C ALA A 290 20.34 28.21 -8.14
N SER A 291 19.80 28.59 -9.31
CA SER A 291 20.35 29.67 -10.13
C SER A 291 20.20 31.03 -9.46
N MET A 292 19.06 31.29 -8.80
CA MET A 292 18.87 32.50 -8.00
C MET A 292 19.91 32.62 -6.88
N PHE A 293 20.10 31.58 -6.06
CA PHE A 293 21.06 31.61 -4.97
C PHE A 293 22.50 31.73 -5.46
N ALA A 294 22.89 30.93 -6.45
CA ALA A 294 24.21 30.99 -7.06
C ALA A 294 24.49 32.38 -7.64
N GLY A 295 23.52 32.98 -8.34
CA GLY A 295 23.67 34.29 -8.97
C GLY A 295 23.77 35.43 -7.97
N VAL A 296 22.96 35.39 -6.92
CA VAL A 296 23.00 36.36 -5.82
C VAL A 296 24.36 36.33 -5.12
N ILE A 297 24.95 35.16 -4.90
CA ILE A 297 26.23 35.03 -4.22
C ILE A 297 27.40 35.40 -5.15
N ALA A 298 27.45 34.84 -6.35
CA ALA A 298 28.56 35.06 -7.28
C ALA A 298 28.67 36.52 -7.74
N PHE A 299 27.54 37.21 -7.90
CA PHE A 299 27.48 38.59 -8.38
C PHE A 299 27.03 39.59 -7.31
N ARG A 300 27.12 39.25 -6.02
CA ARG A 300 26.61 40.06 -4.88
C ARG A 300 26.96 41.55 -4.92
N LYS A 301 28.16 41.90 -5.42
CA LYS A 301 28.67 43.27 -5.50
C LYS A 301 27.91 44.13 -6.53
N ASP A 302 27.27 43.51 -7.52
CA ASP A 302 26.60 44.19 -8.64
C ASP A 302 25.08 44.30 -8.45
N GLN A 303 24.57 43.97 -7.26
CA GLN A 303 23.14 43.95 -6.92
C GLN A 303 22.28 43.20 -7.97
N PRO A 304 22.51 41.89 -8.15
CA PRO A 304 21.90 41.11 -9.21
C PRO A 304 20.38 41.00 -9.04
N SER A 305 19.64 41.06 -10.15
CA SER A 305 18.20 40.84 -10.13
C SER A 305 17.87 39.37 -9.86
N LYS A 306 17.30 39.09 -8.68
CA LYS A 306 16.87 37.74 -8.27
C LYS A 306 15.98 37.07 -9.34
N LYS A 307 15.03 37.82 -9.91
CA LYS A 307 14.12 37.32 -10.95
C LYS A 307 14.85 36.90 -12.22
N LYS A 308 15.85 37.68 -12.66
CA LYS A 308 16.64 37.34 -13.86
C LYS A 308 17.44 36.07 -13.65
N PHE A 309 18.08 35.91 -12.49
CA PHE A 309 18.82 34.69 -12.15
C PHE A 309 17.90 33.49 -11.91
N ALA A 310 16.72 33.68 -11.33
CA ALA A 310 15.74 32.60 -11.21
C ALA A 310 15.32 32.06 -12.58
N LEU A 311 14.95 32.95 -13.52
CA LEU A 311 14.61 32.56 -14.90
C LEU A 311 15.80 31.96 -15.65
N PHE A 312 17.02 32.39 -15.33
CA PHE A 312 18.25 31.84 -15.91
C PHE A 312 18.41 30.34 -15.59
N GLY A 313 17.87 29.87 -14.46
CA GLY A 313 17.82 28.44 -14.12
C GLY A 313 17.14 27.56 -15.17
N LEU A 314 16.26 28.10 -16.02
CA LEU A 314 15.61 27.32 -17.07
C LEU A 314 16.59 26.77 -18.11
N TRP A 315 17.79 27.35 -18.26
CA TRP A 315 18.82 26.79 -19.14
C TRP A 315 19.30 25.40 -18.72
N ASN A 316 19.03 24.97 -17.49
CA ASN A 316 19.32 23.61 -17.03
C ASN A 316 18.45 22.53 -17.70
N PHE A 317 17.34 22.90 -18.39
CA PHE A 317 16.63 21.95 -19.26
C PHE A 317 17.50 21.42 -20.41
N LEU A 318 18.50 22.20 -20.80
CA LEU A 318 19.54 21.80 -21.75
C LEU A 318 20.76 21.18 -21.04
N THR A 319 20.56 20.64 -19.83
CA THR A 319 21.59 20.14 -18.90
C THR A 319 22.49 21.23 -18.32
N LEU A 320 23.41 20.83 -17.44
CA LEU A 320 24.48 21.70 -16.93
C LEU A 320 25.30 22.33 -18.07
N ILE A 321 25.44 21.66 -19.23
CA ILE A 321 26.13 22.22 -20.40
C ILE A 321 25.37 23.42 -20.96
N GLY A 322 24.06 23.31 -21.14
CA GLY A 322 23.24 24.42 -21.60
C GLY A 322 23.26 25.59 -20.62
N PHE A 323 23.23 25.30 -19.32
CA PHE A 323 23.41 26.31 -18.28
C PHE A 323 24.78 26.99 -18.35
N TRP A 324 25.85 26.22 -18.52
CA TRP A 324 27.22 26.72 -18.66
C TRP A 324 27.38 27.59 -19.91
N ILE A 325 26.92 27.12 -21.08
CA ILE A 325 26.94 27.87 -22.34
C ILE A 325 26.16 29.18 -22.19
N ALA A 326 24.94 29.15 -21.65
CA ALA A 326 24.16 30.35 -21.40
C ALA A 326 24.90 31.34 -20.49
N SER A 327 25.69 30.84 -19.52
CA SER A 327 26.42 31.69 -18.58
C SER A 327 27.54 32.48 -19.26
N LEU A 328 28.12 31.93 -20.34
CA LEU A 328 29.10 32.62 -21.16
C LEU A 328 28.47 33.84 -21.85
N PHE A 329 27.23 33.73 -22.32
CA PHE A 329 26.49 34.83 -22.95
C PHE A 329 25.85 35.82 -21.97
N LEU A 330 25.79 35.48 -20.68
CA LEU A 330 25.27 36.39 -19.66
C LEU A 330 26.19 37.62 -19.50
N ARG A 331 25.64 38.81 -19.71
CA ARG A 331 26.36 40.08 -19.50
C ARG A 331 26.44 40.39 -18.00
N THR A 332 27.62 40.19 -17.40
CA THR A 332 27.84 40.32 -15.95
C THR A 332 28.73 41.50 -15.56
N LYS A 333 29.45 42.11 -16.51
CA LYS A 333 30.23 43.33 -16.32
C LYS A 333 29.59 44.48 -17.08
N LYS A 334 29.41 45.62 -16.41
CA LYS A 334 29.04 46.89 -17.07
C LYS A 334 30.32 47.56 -17.56
N LEU A 335 30.64 47.43 -18.84
CA LEU A 335 31.72 48.17 -19.48
C LEU A 335 31.18 49.49 -20.04
N LYS A 336 32.02 50.52 -20.13
CA LYS A 336 31.68 51.72 -20.89
C LYS A 336 31.56 51.33 -22.38
N PRO A 337 30.58 51.88 -23.13
CA PRO A 337 30.35 51.49 -24.54
C PRO A 337 31.59 51.63 -25.42
N GLU A 338 32.34 52.71 -25.23
CA GLU A 338 33.59 53.01 -25.96
C GLU A 338 34.67 51.94 -25.73
N LEU A 339 34.82 51.50 -24.48
CA LEU A 339 35.79 50.47 -24.08
C LEU A 339 35.37 49.09 -24.59
N GLU A 340 34.06 48.79 -24.60
CA GLU A 340 33.54 47.55 -25.16
C GLU A 340 33.76 47.47 -26.67
N GLN A 341 33.59 48.59 -27.38
CA GLN A 341 33.79 48.68 -28.83
C GLN A 341 35.28 48.55 -29.21
N GLN A 342 36.17 49.19 -28.44
CA GLN A 342 37.62 49.04 -28.62
C GLN A 342 38.09 47.60 -28.39
N LEU A 343 37.68 46.97 -27.29
CA LEU A 343 38.06 45.59 -26.98
C LEU A 343 37.51 44.59 -28.02
N LYS A 344 36.28 44.78 -28.50
CA LYS A 344 35.72 44.00 -29.61
C LYS A 344 36.49 44.17 -30.91
N SER A 345 36.89 45.40 -31.26
CA SER A 345 37.67 45.67 -32.48
C SER A 345 39.05 45.02 -32.48
N GLN A 346 39.59 44.73 -31.29
CA GLN A 346 40.87 44.06 -31.08
C GLN A 346 40.73 42.53 -30.87
N GLY A 347 39.51 41.98 -30.94
CA GLY A 347 39.24 40.57 -30.71
C GLY A 347 39.40 40.11 -29.25
N ILE A 348 39.48 41.04 -28.29
CA ILE A 348 39.70 40.74 -26.87
C ILE A 348 38.37 40.42 -26.19
N VAL A 349 38.22 39.17 -25.72
CA VAL A 349 37.04 38.74 -24.96
C VAL A 349 37.23 39.04 -23.48
N VAL A 350 36.37 39.89 -22.90
CA VAL A 350 36.40 40.20 -21.47
C VAL A 350 35.81 39.06 -20.66
N TRP A 351 36.69 38.27 -20.05
CA TRP A 351 36.30 37.17 -19.17
C TRP A 351 35.89 37.66 -17.77
N ASP A 352 34.91 36.99 -17.16
CA ASP A 352 34.48 37.22 -15.79
C ASP A 352 34.59 35.92 -14.99
N ASN A 353 35.66 35.80 -14.20
CA ASN A 353 35.96 34.61 -13.38
C ASN A 353 34.82 34.21 -12.44
N ARG A 354 33.93 35.14 -12.08
CA ARG A 354 32.75 34.89 -11.24
C ARG A 354 31.74 33.95 -11.90
N LYS A 355 31.78 33.80 -13.23
CA LYS A 355 30.94 32.84 -13.97
C LYS A 355 31.29 31.39 -13.65
N ILE A 356 32.57 31.07 -13.40
CA ILE A 356 32.99 29.74 -12.97
C ILE A 356 32.40 29.44 -11.58
N LEU A 357 32.54 30.41 -10.66
CA LEU A 357 31.94 30.31 -9.32
C LEU A 357 30.41 30.19 -9.38
N PHE A 358 29.76 30.92 -10.28
CA PHE A 358 28.31 30.84 -10.49
C PHE A 358 27.85 29.44 -10.91
N VAL A 359 28.53 28.82 -11.88
CA VAL A 359 28.18 27.47 -12.36
C VAL A 359 28.48 26.42 -11.29
N PHE A 360 29.61 26.54 -10.59
CA PHE A 360 29.92 25.65 -9.45
C PHE A 360 28.88 25.75 -8.33
N LEU A 361 28.55 26.96 -7.89
CA LEU A 361 27.54 27.19 -6.85
C LEU A 361 26.15 26.73 -7.30
N PHE A 362 25.81 26.89 -8.59
CA PHE A 362 24.56 26.37 -9.15
C PHE A 362 24.46 24.86 -8.95
N THR A 363 25.49 24.10 -9.33
CA THR A 363 25.51 22.65 -9.13
C THR A 363 25.36 22.26 -7.66
N VAL A 364 26.11 22.92 -6.76
CA VAL A 364 26.01 22.66 -5.31
C VAL A 364 24.60 22.94 -4.79
N PHE A 365 24.02 24.11 -5.07
CA PHE A 365 22.67 24.43 -4.62
C PHE A 365 21.61 23.52 -5.23
N PHE A 366 21.75 23.17 -6.50
CA PHE A 366 20.81 22.29 -7.18
C PHE A 366 20.79 20.90 -6.53
N LEU A 367 21.96 20.33 -6.24
CA LEU A 367 22.06 19.05 -5.53
C LEU A 367 21.42 19.15 -4.13
N VAL A 368 21.77 20.18 -3.34
CA VAL A 368 21.21 20.36 -2.00
C VAL A 368 19.69 20.51 -2.03
N ILE A 369 19.15 21.35 -2.90
CA ILE A 369 17.71 21.61 -3.00
C ILE A 369 16.96 20.35 -3.44
N THR A 370 17.48 19.62 -4.42
CA THR A 370 16.85 18.37 -4.88
C THR A 370 16.86 17.29 -3.79
N PHE A 371 17.93 17.19 -2.98
CA PHE A 371 17.93 16.30 -1.81
C PHE A 371 16.91 16.73 -0.74
N VAL A 372 16.84 18.02 -0.42
CA VAL A 372 15.88 18.54 0.57
C VAL A 372 14.45 18.28 0.10
N PHE A 373 14.11 18.57 -1.15
CA PHE A 373 12.77 18.29 -1.69
C PHE A 373 12.44 16.80 -1.69
N GLN A 374 13.40 15.94 -2.01
CA GLN A 374 13.21 14.49 -1.93
C GLN A 374 12.87 14.07 -0.48
N ILE A 375 13.69 14.47 0.51
CA ILE A 375 13.48 14.12 1.91
C ILE A 375 12.13 14.62 2.42
N VAL A 376 11.78 15.88 2.11
CA VAL A 376 10.50 16.46 2.52
C VAL A 376 9.33 15.69 1.89
N LEU A 377 9.42 15.35 0.60
CA LEU A 377 8.36 14.60 -0.08
C LEU A 377 8.20 13.18 0.47
N GLN A 378 9.31 12.48 0.75
CA GLN A 378 9.30 11.14 1.34
C GLN A 378 8.80 11.15 2.79
N SER A 379 9.03 12.23 3.56
CA SER A 379 8.52 12.34 4.94
C SER A 379 6.99 12.49 5.05
N ILE A 380 6.30 12.73 3.93
CA ILE A 380 4.84 12.83 3.88
C ILE A 380 4.19 11.43 3.84
N PHE A 381 4.91 10.41 3.39
CA PHE A 381 4.43 9.04 3.22
C PHE A 381 4.95 8.12 4.31
#